data_AF-A0A941YW27-F1
#
_entry.id   AF-A0A941YW27-F1
#
_cell.length_a   1.000
_cell.length_b   1.000
_cell.length_c   1.000
_cell.angle_alpha   90.00
_cell.angle_beta   90.00
_cell.angle_gamma   90.00
#
_symmetry.space_group_name_H-M   'P 1'
#
loop_
_entity.id
_entity.type
_entity.pdbx_description
1 polymer ?
#
loop_
_entity_poly.entity_id
_entity_poly.type
_entity_poly.pdbx_seq_one_letter_code
_entity_poly.pdbx_strand_id
1 'polypeptide(L)'
;IDEEAGSRSIRDIKEQDVYMGDMPLMTDNGTFIVNGTERVIVSQMHRSPGVFFDHDKGKTHSSGKYLFAARIIPYRGSWLDFEFDAKDLIHVRIDRRRKIPVTTLLLALDNDATHKKRLAALAKGQQLDPAEAQGLSPEEILAAFYGQVVYKRDKEGWNTGFDADAMKGVKLTYDLVNAKTGKTVADAGAKLTPRLLARLKEAGLKEIRVSPEELIGRYAALDVINEKNGEIYVEAGQEITQAVLDLFEENGIDTLPTLAIDHTNVGPYIRNTLAADKNNNREEALLDIYRVMRPGEPPTLEQAESLFGGLLFDIERYDLSPVGRVKMNMRLGFEGVPDTQRTLRREDILAVVKVLHGLKDGRGEIDDIDHLGNRRVRSVGELMENQYRVGLLRMERAIRERMSSIDIDTVMPHDLINAKPAAAAVREFFGSSQLSQFMDQTN
;
A
#
# COMPACT_ATOMS: atom_id res chain seq x y z
N ILE A 1 28.16 9.01 32.58
CA ILE A 1 27.68 7.62 32.38
C ILE A 1 28.47 6.79 33.36
N ASP A 2 27.81 6.10 34.28
CA ASP A 2 28.47 5.08 35.09
C ASP A 2 28.45 3.80 34.25
N GLU A 3 29.61 3.32 33.82
CA GLU A 3 29.75 2.24 32.83
C GLU A 3 29.30 0.87 33.37
N GLU A 4 29.08 0.72 34.68
CA GLU A 4 28.68 -0.55 35.29
C GLU A 4 27.15 -0.74 35.47
N ALA A 5 26.35 0.34 35.52
CA ALA A 5 24.93 0.24 35.94
C ALA A 5 23.89 0.35 34.80
N GLY A 6 24.28 0.78 33.60
CA GLY A 6 23.36 0.97 32.46
C GLY A 6 22.25 2.01 32.68
N SER A 7 22.19 2.66 33.84
CA SER A 7 21.21 3.71 34.15
C SER A 7 21.73 5.07 33.71
N ARG A 8 20.95 5.79 32.89
CA ARG A 8 21.18 7.21 32.62
C ARG A 8 20.98 7.98 33.93
N SER A 9 22.07 8.36 34.61
CA SER A 9 21.98 9.28 35.74
C SER A 9 21.65 10.68 35.23
N ILE A 10 20.57 11.27 35.76
CA ILE A 10 20.18 12.64 35.44
C ILE A 10 21.25 13.57 36.04
N ARG A 11 21.88 14.39 35.20
CA ARG A 11 22.97 15.31 35.61
C ARG A 11 22.42 16.57 36.29
N ASP A 12 21.38 17.16 35.72
CA ASP A 12 20.75 18.39 36.20
C ASP A 12 19.29 18.45 35.71
N ILE A 13 18.43 19.15 36.47
CA ILE A 13 17.02 19.39 36.12
C ILE A 13 16.76 20.89 36.26
N LYS A 14 16.35 21.52 35.15
CA LYS A 14 15.98 22.93 35.09
C LYS A 14 14.52 23.06 34.68
N GLU A 15 13.71 23.65 35.54
CA GLU A 15 12.29 23.91 35.31
C GLU A 15 12.01 25.41 35.30
N GLN A 16 11.16 25.85 34.37
CA GLN A 16 10.77 27.24 34.24
C GLN A 16 9.45 27.36 33.49
N ASP A 17 8.57 28.25 33.95
CA ASP A 17 7.39 28.64 33.20
C ASP A 17 7.79 29.50 31.99
N VAL A 18 7.43 29.02 30.80
CA VAL A 18 7.72 29.71 29.54
C VAL A 18 6.43 30.15 28.89
N TYR A 19 6.37 31.42 28.52
CA TYR A 19 5.23 31.99 27.81
C TYR A 19 5.18 31.48 26.36
N MET A 20 4.06 30.85 25.99
CA MET A 20 3.86 30.16 24.69
C MET A 20 3.00 30.96 23.69
N GLY A 21 2.68 32.22 24.01
CA GLY A 21 1.76 33.04 23.21
C GLY A 21 0.33 33.04 23.75
N ASP A 22 -0.49 33.94 23.20
CA ASP A 22 -1.89 34.10 23.57
C ASP A 22 -2.80 33.17 22.77
N MET A 23 -3.76 32.55 23.45
CA MET A 23 -4.84 31.76 22.84
C MET A 23 -6.14 32.56 22.91
N PRO A 24 -6.79 32.86 21.76
CA PRO A 24 -8.12 33.47 21.76
C PRO A 24 -9.12 32.61 22.53
N LEU A 25 -9.82 33.22 23.47
CA LEU A 25 -10.89 32.56 24.22
C LEU A 25 -12.21 32.72 23.49
N MET A 26 -13.03 31.67 23.58
CA MET A 26 -14.39 31.67 23.08
C MET A 26 -15.28 32.48 24.03
N THR A 27 -16.13 33.34 23.48
CA THR A 27 -17.17 34.05 24.24
C THR A 27 -18.30 33.09 24.64
N ASP A 28 -19.19 33.53 25.53
CA ASP A 28 -20.37 32.76 25.93
C ASP A 28 -21.33 32.46 24.75
N ASN A 29 -21.23 33.22 23.67
CA ASN A 29 -22.03 33.06 22.45
C ASN A 29 -21.36 32.14 21.40
N GLY A 30 -20.20 31.56 21.70
CA GLY A 30 -19.48 30.71 20.74
C GLY A 30 -18.69 31.47 19.67
N THR A 31 -18.41 32.75 19.90
CA THR A 31 -17.68 33.64 18.99
C THR A 31 -16.27 33.94 19.51
N PHE A 32 -15.44 34.60 18.70
CA PHE A 32 -14.09 35.02 19.05
C PHE A 32 -13.87 36.48 18.67
N ILE A 33 -13.13 37.21 19.49
CA ILE A 33 -12.73 38.59 19.17
C ILE A 33 -11.31 38.56 18.59
N VAL A 34 -11.18 38.89 17.31
CA VAL A 34 -9.90 38.91 16.59
C VAL A 34 -9.71 40.30 16.00
N ASN A 35 -8.66 41.01 16.42
CA ASN A 35 -8.36 42.38 16.01
C ASN A 35 -9.57 43.34 16.18
N GLY A 36 -10.32 43.19 17.28
CA GLY A 36 -11.49 44.02 17.59
C GLY A 36 -12.76 43.67 16.83
N THR A 37 -12.75 42.62 16.00
CA THR A 37 -13.93 42.15 15.25
C THR A 37 -14.41 40.80 15.75
N GLU A 38 -15.74 40.61 15.81
CA GLU A 38 -16.34 39.34 16.20
C GLU A 38 -16.32 38.35 15.02
N ARG A 39 -15.84 37.14 15.31
CA ARG A 39 -15.67 36.07 14.33
C ARG A 39 -16.26 34.77 14.82
N VAL A 40 -16.74 33.98 13.87
CA VAL A 40 -17.22 32.62 14.08
C VAL A 40 -16.32 31.66 13.33
N ILE A 41 -15.98 30.54 13.97
CA ILE A 41 -15.27 29.45 13.32
C ILE A 41 -16.28 28.42 12.81
N VAL A 42 -16.41 28.31 11.50
CA VAL A 42 -17.34 27.38 10.86
C VAL A 42 -16.82 25.95 10.99
N SER A 43 -17.70 25.05 11.44
CA SER A 43 -17.37 23.62 11.51
C SER A 43 -17.15 23.06 10.10
N GLN A 44 -16.07 22.30 9.92
CA GLN A 44 -15.70 21.79 8.60
C GLN A 44 -16.17 20.34 8.42
N MET A 45 -16.94 20.08 7.36
CA MET A 45 -17.23 18.71 6.94
C MET A 45 -16.14 18.22 5.98
N HIS A 46 -15.46 17.14 6.33
CA HIS A 46 -14.42 16.50 5.51
C HIS A 46 -14.65 15.00 5.41
N ARG A 47 -13.96 14.33 4.49
CA ARG A 47 -14.00 12.86 4.38
C ARG A 47 -13.35 12.24 5.60
N SER A 48 -14.03 11.29 6.25
CA SER A 48 -13.46 10.59 7.40
C SER A 48 -12.20 9.82 6.99
N PRO A 49 -11.22 9.65 7.89
CA PRO A 49 -10.08 8.78 7.64
C PRO A 49 -10.51 7.34 7.35
N GLY A 50 -9.77 6.63 6.52
CA GLY A 50 -10.06 5.26 6.11
C GLY A 50 -9.63 4.95 4.68
N VAL A 51 -10.11 3.82 4.16
CA VAL A 51 -9.96 3.44 2.75
C VAL A 51 -11.31 3.49 2.04
N PHE A 52 -11.30 3.93 0.79
CA PHE A 52 -12.47 4.05 -0.07
C PHE A 52 -12.20 3.47 -1.44
N PHE A 53 -13.17 2.81 -2.03
CA PHE A 53 -13.12 2.26 -3.39
C PHE A 53 -14.23 2.88 -4.23
N ASP A 54 -13.92 3.30 -5.46
CA ASP A 54 -14.90 3.92 -6.35
C ASP A 54 -14.52 3.65 -7.82
N HIS A 55 -15.34 4.11 -8.77
CA HIS A 55 -15.00 4.17 -10.18
C HIS A 55 -15.48 5.48 -10.81
N ASP A 56 -14.88 5.82 -11.94
CA ASP A 56 -15.16 7.06 -12.67
C ASP A 56 -16.52 7.07 -13.41
N LYS A 57 -17.35 6.04 -13.24
CA LYS A 57 -18.62 5.83 -13.97
C LYS A 57 -18.44 5.89 -15.50
N GLY A 58 -17.26 5.56 -16.00
CA GLY A 58 -16.93 5.56 -17.43
C GLY A 58 -16.80 6.95 -18.05
N LYS A 59 -16.65 8.00 -17.22
CA LYS A 59 -16.59 9.39 -17.70
C LYS A 59 -15.19 9.82 -18.14
N THR A 60 -14.13 9.16 -17.66
CA THR A 60 -12.75 9.62 -17.88
C THR A 60 -12.21 9.20 -19.23
N HIS A 61 -12.54 7.99 -19.68
CA HIS A 61 -12.02 7.44 -20.94
C HIS A 61 -13.13 7.29 -21.98
N SER A 62 -12.85 7.65 -23.23
CA SER A 62 -13.82 7.63 -24.34
C SER A 62 -14.41 6.26 -24.64
N SER A 63 -13.73 5.17 -24.25
CA SER A 63 -14.26 3.81 -24.38
C SER A 63 -15.45 3.52 -23.45
N GLY A 64 -15.76 4.40 -22.50
CA GLY A 64 -16.81 4.20 -21.49
C GLY A 64 -16.46 3.14 -20.43
N LYS A 65 -15.23 2.61 -20.46
CA LYS A 65 -14.74 1.60 -19.53
C LYS A 65 -14.62 2.19 -18.13
N TYR A 66 -15.11 1.44 -17.13
CA TYR A 66 -14.97 1.85 -15.74
C TYR A 66 -13.52 1.72 -15.29
N LEU A 67 -12.98 2.84 -14.80
CA LEU A 67 -11.68 2.92 -14.16
C LEU A 67 -11.91 2.91 -12.65
N PHE A 68 -11.60 1.78 -12.02
CA PHE A 68 -11.69 1.63 -10.58
C PHE A 68 -10.50 2.32 -9.91
N ALA A 69 -10.75 2.86 -8.72
CA ALA A 69 -9.75 3.50 -7.90
C ALA A 69 -9.96 3.14 -6.43
N ALA A 70 -8.87 3.18 -5.67
CA ALA A 70 -8.90 3.10 -4.22
C ALA A 70 -8.15 4.30 -3.63
N ARG A 71 -8.62 4.82 -2.50
CA ARG A 71 -8.01 5.98 -1.84
C ARG A 71 -7.89 5.72 -0.34
N ILE A 72 -6.67 5.82 0.18
CA ILE A 72 -6.39 5.81 1.61
C ILE A 72 -6.25 7.26 2.08
N ILE A 73 -7.18 7.67 2.95
CA ILE A 73 -7.22 9.00 3.55
C ILE A 73 -6.78 8.86 5.01
N PRO A 74 -5.59 9.37 5.40
CA PRO A 74 -5.22 9.44 6.80
C PRO A 74 -5.95 10.59 7.51
N TYR A 75 -5.97 10.55 8.84
CA TYR A 75 -6.29 11.73 9.64
C TYR A 75 -5.22 12.82 9.44
N ARG A 76 -3.97 12.39 9.38
CA ARG A 76 -2.79 13.23 9.15
C ARG A 76 -1.71 12.43 8.42
N GLY A 77 -1.04 13.03 7.44
CA GLY A 77 0.01 12.38 6.65
C GLY A 77 -0.35 12.33 5.16
N SER A 78 0.45 11.58 4.40
CA SER A 78 0.32 11.53 2.95
C SER A 78 -0.85 10.67 2.47
N TRP A 79 -1.51 11.10 1.40
CA TRP A 79 -2.61 10.34 0.79
C TRP A 79 -2.04 9.31 -0.19
N LEU A 80 -2.62 8.11 -0.22
CA LEU A 80 -2.33 7.10 -1.24
C LEU A 80 -3.55 6.92 -2.13
N ASP A 81 -3.39 7.23 -3.41
CA ASP A 81 -4.42 7.04 -4.44
C ASP A 81 -3.96 5.94 -5.40
N PHE A 82 -4.75 4.88 -5.51
CA PHE A 82 -4.56 3.79 -6.47
C PHE A 82 -5.59 3.91 -7.59
N GLU A 83 -5.17 3.77 -8.84
CA GLU A 83 -6.08 3.91 -9.99
C GLU A 83 -5.72 2.94 -11.11
N PHE A 84 -6.74 2.36 -11.74
CA PHE A 84 -6.60 1.71 -13.04
C PHE A 84 -6.50 2.75 -14.15
N ASP A 85 -5.63 2.48 -15.12
CA ASP A 85 -5.66 3.20 -16.39
C ASP A 85 -6.49 2.47 -17.46
N ALA A 86 -6.59 3.06 -18.65
CA ALA A 86 -7.34 2.48 -19.76
C ALA A 86 -6.77 1.14 -20.25
N LYS A 87 -5.48 0.88 -20.01
CA LYS A 87 -4.74 -0.34 -20.38
C LYS A 87 -4.81 -1.42 -19.29
N ASP A 88 -5.62 -1.21 -18.26
CA ASP A 88 -5.74 -2.08 -17.07
C ASP A 88 -4.44 -2.22 -16.25
N LEU A 89 -3.56 -1.22 -16.31
CA LEU A 89 -2.40 -1.14 -15.44
C LEU A 89 -2.77 -0.37 -14.17
N ILE A 90 -2.33 -0.86 -13.03
CA ILE A 90 -2.63 -0.27 -11.72
C ILE A 90 -1.48 0.68 -11.35
N HIS A 91 -1.84 1.92 -11.06
CA HIS A 91 -0.90 2.96 -10.68
C HIS A 91 -1.18 3.42 -9.25
N VAL A 92 -0.17 4.02 -8.63
CA VAL A 92 -0.29 4.72 -7.36
C VAL A 92 0.20 6.16 -7.48
N ARG A 93 -0.43 7.06 -6.71
CA ARG A 93 0.00 8.44 -6.50
C ARG A 93 0.10 8.70 -5.01
N ILE A 94 1.20 9.32 -4.61
CA ILE A 94 1.40 9.83 -3.26
C ILE A 94 1.12 11.34 -3.30
N ASP A 95 0.21 11.83 -2.46
CA ASP A 95 -0.17 13.25 -2.38
C ASP A 95 -0.55 13.89 -3.73
N ARG A 96 -1.27 13.13 -4.58
CA ARG A 96 -1.69 13.55 -5.93
C ARG A 96 -0.55 13.94 -6.87
N ARG A 97 0.67 13.47 -6.61
CA ARG A 97 1.83 13.68 -7.49
C ARG A 97 1.75 12.79 -8.75
N ARG A 98 2.87 12.76 -9.51
CA ARG A 98 3.04 11.92 -10.70
C ARG A 98 2.69 10.46 -10.36
N LYS A 99 1.95 9.82 -11.25
CA LYS A 99 1.63 8.39 -11.14
C LYS A 99 2.88 7.54 -11.36
N ILE A 100 3.01 6.48 -10.58
CA ILE A 100 4.00 5.40 -10.74
C ILE A 100 3.27 4.05 -10.75
N PRO A 101 3.83 2.98 -11.34
CA PRO A 101 3.26 1.64 -11.24
C PRO A 101 3.03 1.25 -9.77
N VAL A 102 1.93 0.57 -9.46
CA VAL A 102 1.68 0.11 -8.07
C VAL A 102 2.76 -0.85 -7.59
N THR A 103 3.34 -1.62 -8.50
CA THR A 103 4.43 -2.55 -8.24
C THR A 103 5.68 -1.86 -7.72
N THR A 104 5.95 -0.60 -8.11
CA THR A 104 7.05 0.19 -7.57
C THR A 104 6.85 0.41 -6.07
N LEU A 105 5.63 0.73 -5.63
CA LEU A 105 5.33 0.83 -4.21
C LEU A 105 5.48 -0.53 -3.52
N LEU A 106 5.02 -1.62 -4.14
CA LEU A 106 5.12 -2.96 -3.55
C LEU A 106 6.58 -3.44 -3.41
N LEU A 107 7.43 -3.19 -4.41
CA LEU A 107 8.87 -3.46 -4.38
C LEU A 107 9.57 -2.65 -3.27
N ALA A 108 9.06 -1.46 -2.92
CA ALA A 108 9.60 -0.66 -1.82
C ALA A 108 9.21 -1.18 -0.42
N LEU A 109 8.14 -1.98 -0.31
CA LEU A 109 7.70 -2.55 0.97
C LEU A 109 8.63 -3.69 1.39
N ASP A 110 8.97 -3.72 2.68
CA ASP A 110 9.81 -4.78 3.24
C ASP A 110 9.18 -6.17 3.06
N ASN A 111 9.99 -7.16 2.67
CA ASN A 111 9.58 -8.56 2.75
C ASN A 111 9.62 -9.08 4.21
N ASP A 112 9.17 -10.32 4.39
CA ASP A 112 9.10 -10.95 5.72
C ASP A 112 10.46 -11.06 6.39
N ALA A 113 11.51 -11.34 5.61
CA ALA A 113 12.88 -11.45 6.10
C ALA A 113 13.37 -10.10 6.64
N THR A 114 13.15 -9.02 5.89
CA THR A 114 13.54 -7.66 6.26
C THR A 114 12.75 -7.16 7.46
N HIS A 115 11.44 -7.41 7.50
CA HIS A 115 10.61 -7.05 8.65
C HIS A 115 11.13 -7.70 9.94
N LYS A 116 11.49 -8.99 9.91
CA LYS A 116 12.11 -9.69 11.05
C LYS A 116 13.46 -9.08 11.44
N LYS A 117 14.32 -8.75 10.47
CA LYS A 117 15.61 -8.08 10.72
C LYS A 117 15.42 -6.73 11.39
N ARG A 118 14.47 -5.90 10.94
CA ARG A 118 14.17 -4.60 11.55
C ARG A 118 13.68 -4.72 12.98
N LEU A 119 12.78 -5.67 13.27
CA LEU A 119 12.33 -5.92 14.64
C LEU A 119 13.50 -6.36 15.54
N ALA A 120 14.40 -7.21 15.05
CA ALA A 120 15.58 -7.64 15.77
C ALA A 120 16.59 -6.50 16.01
N ALA A 121 16.79 -5.61 15.03
CA ALA A 121 17.62 -4.42 15.18
C ALA A 121 17.01 -3.43 16.19
N LEU A 122 15.70 -3.19 16.11
CA LEU A 122 14.97 -2.31 17.02
C LEU A 122 15.02 -2.81 18.46
N ALA A 123 14.91 -4.13 18.68
CA ALA A 123 15.07 -4.73 20.00
C ALA A 123 16.47 -4.51 20.61
N LYS A 124 17.48 -4.27 19.78
CA LYS A 124 18.85 -3.92 20.19
C LYS A 124 19.10 -2.41 20.23
N GLY A 125 18.08 -1.58 19.98
CA GLY A 125 18.21 -0.12 19.87
C GLY A 125 18.98 0.34 18.63
N GLN A 126 19.09 -0.51 17.61
CA GLN A 126 19.82 -0.23 16.36
C GLN A 126 18.83 -0.05 15.20
N GLN A 127 19.28 0.68 14.17
CA GLN A 127 18.57 0.73 12.89
C GLN A 127 19.22 -0.26 11.92
N LEU A 128 18.40 -0.92 11.10
CA LEU A 128 18.89 -1.77 10.02
C LEU A 128 19.51 -0.87 8.94
N ASP A 129 20.69 -1.25 8.45
CA ASP A 129 21.30 -0.60 7.29
C ASP A 129 20.35 -0.72 6.09
N PRO A 130 20.00 0.38 5.40
CA PRO A 130 19.15 0.35 4.22
C PRO A 130 19.64 -0.62 3.13
N ALA A 131 20.95 -0.86 3.01
CA ALA A 131 21.53 -1.80 2.05
C ALA A 131 21.23 -3.27 2.37
N GLU A 132 20.94 -3.60 3.64
CA GLU A 132 20.57 -4.96 4.07
C GLU A 132 19.06 -5.25 3.94
N ALA A 133 18.27 -4.22 3.63
CA ALA A 133 16.83 -4.29 3.52
C ALA A 133 16.41 -4.71 2.10
N GLN A 134 15.56 -5.73 2.03
CA GLN A 134 14.98 -6.25 0.81
C GLN A 134 13.48 -6.03 0.77
N GLY A 135 13.00 -5.78 -0.45
CA GLY A 135 11.59 -5.55 -0.72
C GLY A 135 10.86 -6.83 -1.03
N LEU A 136 9.56 -6.73 -1.28
CA LEU A 136 8.81 -7.83 -1.89
C LEU A 136 9.43 -8.17 -3.25
N SER A 137 9.81 -9.42 -3.47
CA SER A 137 10.28 -9.88 -4.78
C SER A 137 9.12 -9.92 -5.80
N PRO A 138 9.42 -9.93 -7.11
CA PRO A 138 8.43 -10.23 -8.15
C PRO A 138 7.57 -11.47 -7.83
N GLU A 139 8.19 -12.55 -7.35
CA GLU A 139 7.50 -13.78 -6.94
C GLU A 139 6.55 -13.56 -5.77
N GLU A 140 7.01 -12.86 -4.71
CA GLU A 140 6.18 -12.56 -3.53
C GLU A 140 5.00 -11.66 -3.90
N ILE A 141 5.23 -10.67 -4.78
CA ILE A 141 4.17 -9.81 -5.32
C ILE A 141 3.16 -10.68 -6.07
N LEU A 142 3.59 -11.47 -7.05
CA LEU A 142 2.68 -12.28 -7.86
C LEU A 142 1.91 -13.31 -7.01
N ALA A 143 2.57 -13.98 -6.08
CA ALA A 143 1.96 -14.93 -5.15
C ALA A 143 0.94 -14.26 -4.21
N ALA A 144 1.07 -12.96 -3.92
CA ALA A 144 0.09 -12.24 -3.13
C ALA A 144 -1.24 -12.06 -3.87
N PHE A 145 -1.24 -11.94 -5.20
CA PHE A 145 -2.44 -11.64 -6.00
C PHE A 145 -2.99 -12.84 -6.77
N TYR A 146 -2.16 -13.83 -7.07
CA TYR A 146 -2.52 -14.95 -7.91
C TYR A 146 -2.27 -16.29 -7.20
N GLY A 147 -3.21 -17.22 -7.38
CA GLY A 147 -2.94 -18.63 -7.10
C GLY A 147 -1.94 -19.22 -8.10
N GLN A 148 -1.48 -20.44 -7.83
CA GLN A 148 -0.55 -21.15 -8.71
C GLN A 148 -1.20 -22.42 -9.26
N VAL A 149 -0.94 -22.69 -10.55
CA VAL A 149 -1.26 -23.96 -11.21
C VAL A 149 0.06 -24.61 -11.61
N VAL A 150 0.36 -25.76 -11.00
CA VAL A 150 1.60 -26.48 -11.22
C VAL A 150 1.39 -27.53 -12.32
N TYR A 151 2.25 -27.47 -13.34
CA TYR A 151 2.32 -28.45 -14.40
C TYR A 151 3.56 -29.32 -14.20
N LYS A 152 3.40 -30.63 -14.37
CA LYS A 152 4.49 -31.61 -14.27
C LYS A 152 4.57 -32.43 -15.55
N ARG A 153 5.77 -32.58 -16.09
CA ARG A 153 6.04 -33.40 -17.28
C ARG A 153 6.35 -34.84 -16.86
N ASP A 154 5.75 -35.79 -17.55
CA ASP A 154 6.15 -37.19 -17.52
C ASP A 154 6.58 -37.66 -18.92
N LYS A 155 6.84 -38.96 -19.10
CA LYS A 155 7.27 -39.54 -20.39
C LYS A 155 6.29 -39.34 -21.54
N GLU A 156 5.02 -39.08 -21.23
CA GLU A 156 3.93 -39.03 -22.18
C GLU A 156 3.34 -37.62 -22.35
N GLY A 157 3.73 -36.64 -21.53
CA GLY A 157 3.30 -35.25 -21.68
C GLY A 157 3.21 -34.44 -20.38
N TRP A 158 2.63 -33.25 -20.45
CA TRP A 158 2.38 -32.37 -19.30
C TRP A 158 1.08 -32.73 -18.60
N ASN A 159 1.09 -32.66 -17.27
CA ASN A 159 -0.03 -32.98 -16.40
C ASN A 159 -0.28 -31.86 -15.40
N THR A 160 -1.53 -31.63 -15.01
CA THR A 160 -1.87 -30.73 -13.90
C THR A 160 -3.01 -31.28 -13.03
N GLY A 161 -3.19 -30.68 -11.86
CA GLY A 161 -4.28 -31.03 -10.95
C GLY A 161 -5.65 -30.65 -11.52
N PHE A 162 -6.65 -31.50 -11.31
CA PHE A 162 -8.03 -31.22 -11.69
C PHE A 162 -8.69 -30.26 -10.70
N ASP A 163 -8.97 -29.04 -11.15
CA ASP A 163 -9.74 -28.04 -10.40
C ASP A 163 -11.09 -27.77 -11.09
N ALA A 164 -12.16 -28.28 -10.48
CA ALA A 164 -13.51 -28.14 -11.00
C ALA A 164 -14.02 -26.68 -11.01
N ASP A 165 -13.58 -25.87 -10.05
CA ASP A 165 -14.07 -24.49 -9.92
C ASP A 165 -13.39 -23.60 -10.97
N ALA A 166 -12.07 -23.78 -11.19
CA ALA A 166 -11.32 -23.07 -12.22
C ALA A 166 -11.76 -23.44 -13.65
N MET A 167 -12.15 -24.71 -13.88
CA MET A 167 -12.58 -25.18 -15.19
C MET A 167 -14.05 -24.91 -15.51
N LYS A 168 -14.80 -24.29 -14.60
CA LYS A 168 -16.23 -24.05 -14.76
C LYS A 168 -16.53 -23.13 -15.93
N GLY A 169 -17.31 -23.64 -16.89
CA GLY A 169 -17.75 -22.88 -18.06
C GLY A 169 -16.74 -22.80 -19.20
N VAL A 170 -15.53 -23.35 -19.01
CA VAL A 170 -14.50 -23.46 -20.05
C VAL A 170 -14.99 -24.39 -21.16
N LYS A 171 -14.74 -24.00 -22.41
CA LYS A 171 -14.95 -24.85 -23.59
C LYS A 171 -13.61 -25.50 -23.94
N LEU A 172 -13.59 -26.82 -23.96
CA LEU A 172 -12.37 -27.57 -24.27
C LEU A 172 -11.95 -27.35 -25.74
N THR A 173 -10.66 -27.11 -25.95
CA THR A 173 -10.02 -27.11 -27.27
C THR A 173 -9.53 -28.50 -27.65
N TYR A 174 -9.09 -29.28 -26.66
CA TYR A 174 -8.59 -30.65 -26.78
C TYR A 174 -9.41 -31.60 -25.91
N ASP A 175 -9.29 -32.89 -26.19
CA ASP A 175 -9.88 -33.93 -25.37
C ASP A 175 -9.31 -33.87 -23.94
N LEU A 176 -10.20 -33.87 -22.94
CA LEU A 176 -9.80 -33.95 -21.55
C LEU A 176 -9.46 -35.39 -21.22
N VAL A 177 -8.18 -35.67 -20.97
CA VAL A 177 -7.69 -37.03 -20.67
C VAL A 177 -7.29 -37.13 -19.20
N ASN A 178 -7.72 -38.22 -18.55
CA ASN A 178 -7.27 -38.54 -17.20
C ASN A 178 -5.82 -39.04 -17.23
N ALA A 179 -4.90 -38.30 -16.61
CA ALA A 179 -3.46 -38.58 -16.66
C ALA A 179 -3.07 -39.97 -16.10
N LYS A 180 -3.86 -40.53 -15.17
CA LYS A 180 -3.57 -41.85 -14.58
C LYS A 180 -4.05 -43.02 -15.41
N THR A 181 -5.12 -42.84 -16.17
CA THR A 181 -5.77 -43.94 -16.91
C THR A 181 -5.57 -43.85 -18.40
N GLY A 182 -5.12 -42.70 -18.91
CA GLY A 182 -5.03 -42.41 -20.33
C GLY A 182 -6.39 -42.35 -21.04
N LYS A 183 -7.51 -42.39 -20.31
CA LYS A 183 -8.86 -42.38 -20.88
C LYS A 183 -9.37 -40.96 -21.04
N THR A 184 -9.95 -40.68 -22.21
CA THR A 184 -10.72 -39.47 -22.45
C THR A 184 -11.96 -39.45 -21.56
N VAL A 185 -12.10 -38.38 -20.78
CA VAL A 185 -13.21 -38.15 -19.86
C VAL A 185 -14.19 -37.09 -20.35
N ALA A 186 -13.77 -36.24 -21.30
CA ALA A 186 -14.63 -35.33 -22.06
C ALA A 186 -13.98 -35.00 -23.41
N ASP A 187 -14.79 -34.88 -24.46
CA ASP A 187 -14.30 -34.64 -25.82
C ASP A 187 -14.03 -33.14 -26.07
N ALA A 188 -13.16 -32.86 -27.03
CA ALA A 188 -12.91 -31.51 -27.54
C ALA A 188 -14.21 -30.81 -27.96
N GLY A 189 -14.30 -29.52 -27.66
CA GLY A 189 -15.49 -28.70 -27.91
C GLY A 189 -16.59 -28.81 -26.84
N ALA A 190 -16.51 -29.77 -25.91
CA ALA A 190 -17.44 -29.87 -24.80
C ALA A 190 -17.29 -28.67 -23.84
N LYS A 191 -18.43 -28.13 -23.40
CA LYS A 191 -18.47 -27.09 -22.36
C LYS A 191 -18.54 -27.75 -20.99
N LEU A 192 -17.61 -27.38 -20.11
CA LEU A 192 -17.52 -27.92 -18.76
C LEU A 192 -18.61 -27.33 -17.86
N THR A 193 -19.78 -27.98 -17.87
CA THR A 193 -20.92 -27.61 -17.02
C THR A 193 -20.71 -28.08 -15.58
N PRO A 194 -21.33 -27.42 -14.58
CA PRO A 194 -21.22 -27.84 -13.17
C PRO A 194 -21.59 -29.31 -12.94
N ARG A 195 -22.59 -29.81 -13.69
CA ARG A 195 -23.01 -31.22 -13.61
C ARG A 195 -21.94 -32.19 -14.13
N LEU A 196 -21.29 -31.86 -15.25
CA LEU A 196 -20.21 -32.68 -15.80
C LEU A 196 -19.01 -32.69 -14.86
N LEU A 197 -18.62 -31.52 -14.35
CA LEU A 197 -17.51 -31.37 -13.41
C LEU A 197 -17.75 -32.13 -12.10
N ALA A 198 -18.96 -32.08 -11.56
CA ALA A 198 -19.34 -32.88 -10.38
C ALA A 198 -19.19 -34.38 -10.65
N ARG A 199 -19.67 -34.86 -11.81
CA ARG A 199 -19.52 -36.28 -12.20
C ARG A 199 -18.05 -36.68 -12.35
N LEU A 200 -17.20 -35.82 -12.91
CA LEU A 200 -15.76 -36.09 -13.04
C LEU A 200 -15.07 -36.14 -11.68
N LYS A 201 -15.46 -35.26 -10.75
CA LYS A 201 -14.97 -35.26 -9.37
C LYS A 201 -15.41 -36.52 -8.62
N GLU A 202 -16.66 -36.93 -8.75
CA GLU A 202 -17.20 -38.18 -8.17
C GLU A 202 -16.51 -39.43 -8.76
N ALA A 203 -16.17 -39.40 -10.05
CA ALA A 203 -15.39 -40.44 -10.72
C ALA A 203 -13.91 -40.49 -10.27
N GLY A 204 -13.48 -39.60 -9.37
CA GLY A 204 -12.16 -39.60 -8.77
C GLY A 204 -11.06 -39.01 -9.67
N LEU A 205 -11.42 -38.16 -10.63
CA LEU A 205 -10.43 -37.44 -11.45
C LEU A 205 -9.61 -36.49 -10.58
N LYS A 206 -8.29 -36.68 -10.56
CA LYS A 206 -7.35 -35.86 -9.78
C LYS A 206 -6.33 -35.12 -10.63
N GLU A 207 -5.91 -35.72 -11.74
CA GLU A 207 -4.89 -35.17 -12.64
C GLU A 207 -5.36 -35.33 -14.07
N ILE A 208 -5.12 -34.29 -14.86
CA ILE A 208 -5.49 -34.19 -16.27
C ILE A 208 -4.24 -34.00 -17.12
N ARG A 209 -4.26 -34.57 -18.32
CA ARG A 209 -3.25 -34.31 -19.35
C ARG A 209 -3.52 -32.95 -19.98
N VAL A 210 -2.44 -32.25 -20.29
CA VAL A 210 -2.44 -30.93 -20.90
C VAL A 210 -1.51 -30.95 -22.10
N SER A 211 -1.96 -30.39 -23.22
CA SER A 211 -1.12 -30.27 -24.42
C SER A 211 -0.11 -29.12 -24.26
N PRO A 212 1.07 -29.16 -24.91
CA PRO A 212 2.02 -28.04 -24.90
C PRO A 212 1.40 -26.72 -25.36
N GLU A 213 0.47 -26.77 -26.33
CA GLU A 213 -0.22 -25.58 -26.85
C GLU A 213 -1.12 -24.91 -25.81
N GLU A 214 -1.65 -25.66 -24.85
CA GLU A 214 -2.44 -25.11 -23.73
C GLU A 214 -1.57 -24.39 -22.68
N LEU A 215 -0.25 -24.64 -22.68
CA LEU A 215 0.70 -23.94 -21.82
C LEU A 215 1.14 -22.60 -22.41
N ILE A 216 1.08 -22.46 -23.74
CA ILE A 216 1.46 -21.23 -24.44
C ILE A 216 0.51 -20.10 -24.05
N GLY A 217 1.07 -18.93 -23.72
CA GLY A 217 0.32 -17.75 -23.26
C GLY A 217 0.01 -17.73 -21.77
N ARG A 218 0.31 -18.82 -21.03
CA ARG A 218 0.33 -18.77 -19.55
C ARG A 218 1.54 -17.97 -19.07
N TYR A 219 1.57 -17.62 -17.78
CA TYR A 219 2.66 -16.85 -17.17
C TYR A 219 3.36 -17.68 -16.10
N ALA A 220 4.70 -17.68 -16.08
CA ALA A 220 5.48 -18.33 -15.03
C ALA A 220 5.16 -17.70 -13.66
N ALA A 221 5.03 -18.53 -12.62
CA ALA A 221 4.77 -18.04 -11.27
C ALA A 221 6.05 -17.79 -10.47
N LEU A 222 7.12 -18.52 -10.79
CA LEU A 222 8.41 -18.50 -10.11
C LEU A 222 9.52 -18.40 -11.16
N ASP A 223 10.68 -17.93 -10.73
CA ASP A 223 11.89 -17.96 -11.52
C ASP A 223 12.31 -19.42 -11.74
N VAL A 224 12.69 -19.74 -12.97
CA VAL A 224 13.24 -21.04 -13.33
C VAL A 224 14.71 -20.85 -13.62
N ILE A 225 15.54 -21.29 -12.69
CA ILE A 225 16.99 -21.12 -12.74
C ILE A 225 17.70 -22.46 -12.87
N ASN A 226 18.84 -22.46 -13.52
CA ASN A 226 19.78 -23.57 -13.46
C ASN A 226 20.61 -23.46 -12.17
N GLU A 227 20.37 -24.39 -11.24
CA GLU A 227 21.07 -24.42 -9.94
C GLU A 227 22.59 -24.57 -10.05
N LYS A 228 23.14 -25.03 -11.19
CA LYS A 228 24.57 -25.28 -11.37
C LYS A 228 25.36 -24.06 -11.83
N ASN A 229 24.80 -23.24 -12.72
CA ASN A 229 25.49 -22.09 -13.30
C ASN A 229 24.82 -20.75 -12.96
N GLY A 230 23.64 -20.77 -12.34
CA GLY A 230 22.88 -19.56 -11.98
C GLY A 230 22.19 -18.88 -13.16
N GLU A 231 22.13 -19.53 -14.32
CA GLU A 231 21.43 -19.01 -15.50
C GLU A 231 19.93 -19.00 -15.27
N ILE A 232 19.29 -17.87 -15.53
CA ILE A 232 17.83 -17.71 -15.43
C ILE A 232 17.23 -18.07 -16.78
N TYR A 233 16.46 -19.15 -16.81
CA TYR A 233 15.74 -19.59 -18.00
C TYR A 233 14.45 -18.82 -18.22
N VAL A 234 13.71 -18.57 -17.13
CA VAL A 234 12.43 -17.85 -17.15
C VAL A 234 12.31 -17.04 -15.87
N GLU A 235 11.89 -15.78 -15.99
CA GLU A 235 11.58 -14.91 -14.86
C GLU A 235 10.10 -15.02 -14.46
N ALA A 236 9.79 -14.81 -13.18
CA ALA A 236 8.44 -14.78 -12.65
C ALA A 236 7.60 -13.71 -13.37
N GLY A 237 6.44 -14.11 -13.88
CA GLY A 237 5.55 -13.27 -14.68
C GLY A 237 5.87 -13.26 -16.18
N GLN A 238 6.97 -13.87 -16.64
CA GLN A 238 7.24 -14.02 -18.06
C GLN A 238 6.20 -14.94 -18.73
N GLU A 239 5.87 -14.64 -19.98
CA GLU A 239 4.94 -15.45 -20.77
C GLU A 239 5.61 -16.72 -21.30
N ILE A 240 4.92 -17.84 -21.16
CA ILE A 240 5.35 -19.13 -21.68
C ILE A 240 5.12 -19.15 -23.19
N THR A 241 6.21 -19.13 -23.94
CA THR A 241 6.23 -19.21 -25.40
C THR A 241 6.76 -20.57 -25.86
N GLN A 242 6.65 -20.88 -27.15
CA GLN A 242 7.25 -22.10 -27.70
C GLN A 242 8.75 -22.20 -27.38
N ALA A 243 9.49 -21.09 -27.52
CA ALA A 243 10.92 -21.06 -27.20
C ALA A 243 11.22 -21.39 -25.73
N VAL A 244 10.33 -21.03 -24.80
CA VAL A 244 10.46 -21.39 -23.38
C VAL A 244 10.23 -22.89 -23.18
N LEU A 245 9.26 -23.48 -23.87
CA LEU A 245 9.01 -24.93 -23.79
C LEU A 245 10.16 -25.74 -24.39
N ASP A 246 10.74 -25.27 -25.50
CA ASP A 246 11.92 -25.88 -26.12
C ASP A 246 13.12 -25.84 -25.16
N LEU A 247 13.35 -24.69 -24.51
CA LEU A 247 14.39 -24.53 -23.49
C LEU A 247 14.19 -25.48 -22.30
N PHE A 248 12.94 -25.72 -21.89
CA PHE A 248 12.62 -26.66 -20.82
C PHE A 248 12.93 -28.10 -21.24
N GLU A 249 12.67 -28.45 -22.49
CA GLU A 249 13.03 -29.76 -23.04
C GLU A 249 14.54 -29.96 -23.13
N GLU A 250 15.28 -28.97 -23.61
CA GLU A 250 16.74 -29.01 -23.73
C GLU A 250 17.44 -29.17 -22.37
N ASN A 251 16.87 -28.56 -21.32
CA ASN A 251 17.46 -28.54 -19.97
C ASN A 251 16.82 -29.53 -18.99
N GLY A 252 15.85 -30.35 -19.44
CA GLY A 252 15.21 -31.39 -18.61
C GLY A 252 14.37 -30.82 -17.46
N ILE A 253 13.64 -29.72 -17.71
CA ILE A 253 12.81 -29.05 -16.71
C ILE A 253 11.40 -29.64 -16.75
N ASP A 254 11.11 -30.48 -15.74
CA ASP A 254 9.85 -31.23 -15.69
C ASP A 254 8.76 -30.58 -14.83
N THR A 255 9.02 -29.43 -14.22
CA THR A 255 8.04 -28.73 -13.37
C THR A 255 7.91 -27.28 -13.79
N LEU A 256 6.67 -26.85 -14.09
CA LEU A 256 6.33 -25.50 -14.50
C LEU A 256 5.18 -24.96 -13.64
N PRO A 257 5.47 -24.17 -12.60
CA PRO A 257 4.48 -23.40 -11.87
C PRO A 257 4.03 -22.19 -12.70
N THR A 258 2.73 -22.05 -12.96
CA THR A 258 2.16 -20.88 -13.65
C THR A 258 1.17 -20.13 -12.77
N LEU A 259 0.95 -18.85 -13.08
CA LEU A 259 -0.07 -18.04 -12.43
C LEU A 259 -1.48 -18.55 -12.81
N ALA A 260 -2.38 -18.61 -11.82
CA ALA A 260 -3.79 -18.96 -12.00
C ALA A 260 -4.58 -17.78 -12.62
N ILE A 261 -4.18 -17.38 -13.82
CA ILE A 261 -4.82 -16.33 -14.63
C ILE A 261 -5.58 -17.02 -15.77
N ASP A 262 -6.86 -16.70 -15.91
CA ASP A 262 -7.76 -17.29 -16.92
C ASP A 262 -8.35 -16.25 -17.89
N HIS A 263 -7.97 -14.97 -17.75
CA HIS A 263 -8.44 -13.82 -18.51
C HIS A 263 -9.96 -13.59 -18.50
N THR A 264 -10.70 -14.37 -17.70
CA THR A 264 -12.16 -14.36 -17.66
C THR A 264 -12.65 -13.99 -16.26
N ASN A 265 -12.20 -14.73 -15.24
CA ASN A 265 -12.53 -14.48 -13.85
C ASN A 265 -11.38 -13.80 -13.10
N VAL A 266 -10.14 -13.94 -13.58
CA VAL A 266 -8.93 -13.37 -12.99
C VAL A 266 -8.08 -12.74 -14.07
N GLY A 267 -7.96 -11.41 -14.04
CA GLY A 267 -7.16 -10.65 -15.00
C GLY A 267 -5.67 -10.52 -14.63
N PRO A 268 -4.76 -10.43 -15.63
CA PRO A 268 -3.31 -10.28 -15.44
C PRO A 268 -2.88 -8.85 -15.05
N TYR A 269 -3.67 -8.10 -14.27
CA TYR A 269 -3.45 -6.67 -14.03
C TYR A 269 -2.14 -6.36 -13.29
N ILE A 270 -1.86 -7.06 -12.19
CA ILE A 270 -0.62 -6.86 -11.41
C ILE A 270 0.57 -7.38 -12.20
N ARG A 271 0.44 -8.54 -12.86
CA ARG A 271 1.49 -9.09 -13.74
C ARG A 271 1.86 -8.11 -14.85
N ASN A 272 0.87 -7.56 -15.56
CA ASN A 272 1.11 -6.61 -16.64
C ASN A 272 1.68 -5.28 -16.12
N THR A 273 1.28 -4.87 -14.92
CA THR A 273 1.86 -3.70 -14.25
C THR A 273 3.32 -3.94 -13.90
N LEU A 274 3.65 -5.12 -13.39
CA LEU A 274 5.02 -5.52 -13.06
C LEU A 274 5.90 -5.54 -14.30
N ALA A 275 5.42 -6.12 -15.41
CA ALA A 275 6.13 -6.13 -16.69
C ALA A 275 6.30 -4.73 -17.31
N ALA A 276 5.45 -3.76 -16.95
CA ALA A 276 5.56 -2.37 -17.39
C ALA A 276 6.40 -1.49 -16.43
N ASP A 277 6.70 -2.00 -15.23
CA ASP A 277 7.56 -1.34 -14.26
C ASP A 277 9.01 -1.36 -14.73
N LYS A 278 9.74 -0.29 -14.44
CA LYS A 278 11.16 -0.19 -14.77
C LYS A 278 12.05 -0.58 -13.60
N ASN A 279 11.48 -0.67 -12.40
CA ASN A 279 12.19 -1.01 -11.18
C ASN A 279 12.14 -2.53 -10.99
N ASN A 280 13.28 -3.12 -10.66
CA ASN A 280 13.40 -4.58 -10.44
C ASN A 280 13.65 -4.94 -8.97
N ASN A 281 14.01 -3.96 -8.15
CA ASN A 281 14.38 -4.16 -6.76
C ASN A 281 13.94 -2.98 -5.87
N ARG A 282 14.09 -3.16 -4.57
CA ARG A 282 13.70 -2.18 -3.54
C ARG A 282 14.45 -0.86 -3.65
N GLU A 283 15.75 -0.91 -3.94
CA GLU A 283 16.58 0.29 -4.05
C GLU A 283 16.09 1.17 -5.20
N GLU A 284 15.96 0.62 -6.41
CA GLU A 284 15.45 1.36 -7.58
C GLU A 284 14.07 1.95 -7.31
N ALA A 285 13.18 1.16 -6.71
CA ALA A 285 11.84 1.59 -6.34
C ALA A 285 11.84 2.77 -5.35
N LEU A 286 12.67 2.72 -4.30
CA LEU A 286 12.82 3.81 -3.34
C LEU A 286 13.38 5.07 -4.00
N LEU A 287 14.39 4.93 -4.86
CA LEU A 287 14.98 6.06 -5.57
C LEU A 287 13.96 6.72 -6.52
N ASP A 288 13.11 5.95 -7.21
CA ASP A 288 12.06 6.52 -8.06
C ASP A 288 10.96 7.20 -7.23
N ILE A 289 10.51 6.59 -6.13
CA ILE A 289 9.59 7.24 -5.17
C ILE A 289 10.19 8.57 -4.67
N TYR A 290 11.48 8.59 -4.31
CA TYR A 290 12.15 9.81 -3.89
C TYR A 290 12.14 10.89 -4.99
N ARG A 291 12.47 10.53 -6.24
CA ARG A 291 12.44 11.46 -7.38
C ARG A 291 11.05 12.06 -7.63
N VAL A 292 9.98 11.30 -7.38
CA VAL A 292 8.60 11.80 -7.48
C VAL A 292 8.28 12.80 -6.36
N MET A 293 8.73 12.51 -5.15
CA MET A 293 8.47 13.34 -3.97
C MET A 293 9.36 14.59 -3.90
N ARG A 294 10.58 14.51 -4.43
CA ARG A 294 11.56 15.60 -4.45
C ARG A 294 12.21 15.71 -5.83
N PRO A 295 11.49 16.27 -6.82
CA PRO A 295 12.02 16.43 -8.17
C PRO A 295 13.22 17.39 -8.15
N GLY A 296 14.35 16.97 -8.72
CA GLY A 296 15.56 17.78 -8.87
C GLY A 296 16.62 17.57 -7.79
N GLU A 297 16.31 16.89 -6.68
CA GLU A 297 17.31 16.46 -5.69
C GLU A 297 17.91 15.10 -6.11
N PRO A 298 19.24 14.93 -6.13
CA PRO A 298 19.84 13.64 -6.40
C PRO A 298 19.50 12.67 -5.25
N PRO A 299 18.89 11.51 -5.52
CA PRO A 299 18.47 10.60 -4.46
C PRO A 299 19.66 9.78 -3.94
N THR A 300 19.77 9.64 -2.62
CA THR A 300 20.58 8.59 -1.97
C THR A 300 19.67 7.54 -1.34
N LEU A 301 20.15 6.30 -1.20
CA LEU A 301 19.37 5.21 -0.63
C LEU A 301 18.90 5.53 0.79
N GLU A 302 19.77 6.08 1.65
CA GLU A 302 19.42 6.49 3.02
C GLU A 302 18.33 7.56 3.07
N GLN A 303 18.41 8.57 2.19
CA GLN A 303 17.40 9.63 2.13
C GLN A 303 16.07 9.10 1.61
N ALA A 304 16.11 8.20 0.62
CA ALA A 304 14.93 7.55 0.07
C ALA A 304 14.24 6.65 1.08
N GLU A 305 15.02 5.86 1.83
CA GLU A 305 14.57 5.03 2.94
C GLU A 305 13.87 5.88 4.02
N SER A 306 14.56 6.92 4.50
CA SER A 306 14.04 7.80 5.56
C SER A 306 12.76 8.52 5.12
N LEU A 307 12.73 9.00 3.87
CA LEU A 307 11.55 9.62 3.29
C LEU A 307 10.38 8.62 3.25
N PHE A 308 10.60 7.42 2.70
CA PHE A 308 9.55 6.42 2.54
C PHE A 308 9.00 5.95 3.90
N GLY A 309 9.88 5.68 4.87
CA GLY A 309 9.53 5.41 6.26
C GLY A 309 8.63 6.49 6.86
N GLY A 310 9.04 7.75 6.70
CA GLY A 310 8.33 8.91 7.20
C GLY A 310 6.97 9.17 6.53
N LEU A 311 6.75 8.67 5.30
CA LEU A 311 5.50 8.89 4.58
C LEU A 311 4.36 8.05 5.13
N LEU A 312 4.61 6.79 5.52
CA LEU A 312 3.54 5.80 5.77
C LEU A 312 3.65 5.09 7.14
N PHE A 313 4.87 5.00 7.69
CA PHE A 313 5.17 4.09 8.81
C PHE A 313 5.57 4.81 10.10
N ASP A 314 5.76 6.14 10.05
CA ASP A 314 6.12 6.97 11.20
C ASP A 314 4.88 7.61 11.83
N ILE A 315 4.60 7.31 13.10
CA ILE A 315 3.45 7.85 13.85
C ILE A 315 3.52 9.37 14.03
N GLU A 316 4.72 9.95 14.06
CA GLU A 316 4.89 11.39 14.16
C GLU A 316 4.48 12.10 12.87
N ARG A 317 4.41 11.40 11.74
CA ARG A 317 4.10 11.96 10.40
C ARG A 317 2.80 11.45 9.81
N TYR A 318 2.42 10.21 10.12
CA TYR A 318 1.26 9.52 9.60
C TYR A 318 0.37 8.98 10.72
N ASP A 319 -0.92 9.26 10.63
CA ASP A 319 -1.92 8.84 11.61
C ASP A 319 -3.27 8.62 10.93
N LEU A 320 -3.82 7.41 11.01
CA LEU A 320 -5.18 7.11 10.56
C LEU A 320 -6.25 7.57 11.55
N SER A 321 -5.90 7.91 12.79
CA SER A 321 -6.76 7.94 13.97
C SER A 321 -7.35 6.57 14.33
N PRO A 322 -7.81 6.35 15.58
CA PRO A 322 -8.53 5.13 15.96
C PRO A 322 -9.73 4.85 15.04
N VAL A 323 -10.50 5.89 14.71
CA VAL A 323 -11.68 5.77 13.84
C VAL A 323 -11.29 5.34 12.42
N GLY A 324 -10.22 5.91 11.86
CA GLY A 324 -9.76 5.52 10.52
C GLY A 324 -9.22 4.11 10.48
N ARG A 325 -8.51 3.67 11.53
CA ARG A 325 -8.07 2.27 11.66
C ARG A 325 -9.26 1.32 11.75
N VAL A 326 -10.27 1.61 12.57
CA VAL A 326 -11.49 0.80 12.67
C VAL A 326 -12.20 0.71 11.32
N LYS A 327 -12.39 1.84 10.62
CA LYS A 327 -12.99 1.85 9.29
C LYS A 327 -12.21 1.02 8.26
N MET A 328 -10.89 1.16 8.25
CA MET A 328 -10.02 0.39 7.37
C MET A 328 -10.12 -1.10 7.66
N ASN A 329 -10.04 -1.50 8.93
CA ASN A 329 -10.15 -2.89 9.34
C ASN A 329 -11.48 -3.49 8.91
N MET A 330 -12.60 -2.80 9.16
CA MET A 330 -13.93 -3.24 8.74
C MET A 330 -14.02 -3.40 7.22
N ARG A 331 -13.52 -2.42 6.45
CA ARG A 331 -13.62 -2.44 4.99
C ARG A 331 -12.74 -3.51 4.34
N LEU A 332 -11.60 -3.83 4.95
CA LEU A 332 -10.65 -4.85 4.47
C LEU A 332 -10.87 -6.23 5.09
N GLY A 333 -11.82 -6.37 6.02
CA GLY A 333 -12.11 -7.64 6.71
C GLY A 333 -11.00 -8.07 7.68
N PHE A 334 -10.25 -7.13 8.26
CA PHE A 334 -9.23 -7.45 9.25
C PHE A 334 -9.84 -7.60 10.64
N GLU A 335 -9.62 -8.77 11.24
CA GLU A 335 -9.92 -9.06 12.64
C GLU A 335 -8.63 -8.97 13.48
N GLY A 336 -8.74 -8.45 14.71
CA GLY A 336 -7.63 -8.49 15.69
C GLY A 336 -6.55 -7.40 15.55
N VAL A 337 -6.71 -6.44 14.63
CA VAL A 337 -5.77 -5.30 14.50
C VAL A 337 -6.23 -4.18 15.44
N PRO A 338 -5.43 -3.80 16.45
CA PRO A 338 -5.86 -2.81 17.44
C PRO A 338 -5.99 -1.42 16.82
N ASP A 339 -6.92 -0.63 17.34
CA ASP A 339 -7.13 0.78 16.95
C ASP A 339 -5.98 1.72 17.37
N THR A 340 -5.06 1.22 18.19
CA THR A 340 -3.78 1.85 18.52
C THR A 340 -2.77 1.77 17.39
N GLN A 341 -2.90 0.82 16.45
CA GLN A 341 -2.05 0.73 15.27
C GLN A 341 -2.50 1.76 14.23
N ARG A 342 -1.95 2.98 14.30
CA ARG A 342 -2.43 4.12 13.49
C ARG A 342 -1.61 4.42 12.24
N THR A 343 -0.43 3.82 12.09
CA THR A 343 0.35 3.86 10.84
C THR A 343 -0.11 2.75 9.90
N LEU A 344 0.21 2.86 8.61
CA LEU A 344 -0.07 1.78 7.65
C LEU A 344 0.84 0.58 7.91
N ARG A 345 0.32 -0.59 7.59
CA ARG A 345 1.09 -1.83 7.51
C ARG A 345 1.21 -2.25 6.06
N ARG A 346 2.21 -3.07 5.77
CA ARG A 346 2.36 -3.71 4.45
C ARG A 346 1.10 -4.49 4.08
N GLU A 347 0.52 -5.21 5.03
CA GLU A 347 -0.69 -6.01 4.85
C GLU A 347 -1.89 -5.13 4.49
N ASP A 348 -1.96 -3.91 5.02
CA ASP A 348 -3.02 -2.95 4.67
C ASP A 348 -2.90 -2.58 3.18
N ILE A 349 -1.71 -2.21 2.72
CA ILE A 349 -1.48 -1.81 1.32
C ILE A 349 -1.77 -2.97 0.37
N LEU A 350 -1.27 -4.18 0.68
CA LEU A 350 -1.54 -5.38 -0.12
C LEU A 350 -3.05 -5.67 -0.19
N ALA A 351 -3.77 -5.60 0.93
CA ALA A 351 -5.21 -5.85 0.94
C ALA A 351 -5.98 -4.79 0.14
N VAL A 352 -5.60 -3.51 0.21
CA VAL A 352 -6.22 -2.47 -0.62
C VAL A 352 -6.05 -2.77 -2.11
N VAL A 353 -4.83 -3.13 -2.53
CA VAL A 353 -4.57 -3.47 -3.94
C VAL A 353 -5.32 -4.75 -4.34
N LYS A 354 -5.46 -5.74 -3.44
CA LYS A 354 -6.23 -6.98 -3.70
C LYS A 354 -7.71 -6.71 -3.89
N VAL A 355 -8.31 -5.85 -3.06
CA VAL A 355 -9.72 -5.45 -3.22
C VAL A 355 -9.89 -4.70 -4.54
N LEU A 356 -8.97 -3.79 -4.87
CA LEU A 356 -9.00 -3.06 -6.14
C LEU A 356 -8.89 -4.00 -7.35
N HIS A 357 -7.98 -4.98 -7.30
CA HIS A 357 -7.85 -6.05 -8.29
C HIS A 357 -9.17 -6.84 -8.44
N GLY A 358 -9.75 -7.27 -7.32
CA GLY A 358 -11.02 -8.00 -7.30
C GLY A 358 -12.20 -7.20 -7.86
N LEU A 359 -12.28 -5.90 -7.61
CA LEU A 359 -13.34 -5.03 -8.18
C LEU A 359 -13.30 -5.03 -9.71
N LYS A 360 -12.10 -5.09 -10.29
CA LYS A 360 -11.92 -5.17 -11.74
C LYS A 360 -12.36 -6.53 -12.31
N ASP A 361 -12.12 -7.61 -11.56
CA ASP A 361 -12.65 -8.95 -11.83
C ASP A 361 -14.16 -9.08 -11.57
N GLY A 362 -14.84 -8.00 -11.15
CA GLY A 362 -16.28 -7.98 -10.85
C GLY A 362 -16.64 -8.54 -9.47
N ARG A 363 -15.67 -8.63 -8.55
CA ARG A 363 -15.84 -9.11 -7.17
C ARG A 363 -15.80 -7.95 -6.17
N GLY A 364 -16.84 -7.85 -5.35
CA GLY A 364 -16.96 -6.81 -4.32
C GLY A 364 -17.77 -5.59 -4.78
N GLU A 365 -17.88 -4.61 -3.89
CA GLU A 365 -18.70 -3.41 -4.08
C GLU A 365 -17.86 -2.14 -3.90
N ILE A 366 -18.29 -1.08 -4.59
CA ILE A 366 -17.73 0.27 -4.45
C ILE A 366 -18.37 0.99 -3.26
N ASP A 367 -17.67 1.98 -2.72
CA ASP A 367 -18.14 2.82 -1.64
C ASP A 367 -18.74 4.12 -2.21
N ASP A 368 -19.86 4.59 -1.62
CA ASP A 368 -20.32 5.95 -1.83
C ASP A 368 -19.54 6.91 -0.93
N ILE A 369 -18.53 7.56 -1.51
CA ILE A 369 -17.64 8.46 -0.78
C ILE A 369 -18.38 9.71 -0.28
N ASP A 370 -19.51 10.08 -0.89
CA ASP A 370 -20.28 11.26 -0.50
C ASP A 370 -21.32 10.98 0.58
N HIS A 371 -21.55 9.71 0.93
CA HIS A 371 -22.43 9.30 2.02
C HIS A 371 -22.02 9.97 3.35
N LEU A 372 -23.01 10.44 4.14
CA LEU A 372 -22.74 11.15 5.40
C LEU A 372 -21.95 10.31 6.41
N GLY A 373 -22.13 8.98 6.42
CA GLY A 373 -21.32 8.07 7.24
C GLY A 373 -19.83 8.07 6.89
N ASN A 374 -19.45 8.55 5.69
CA ASN A 374 -18.09 8.74 5.21
C ASN A 374 -17.60 10.18 5.34
N ARG A 375 -18.41 11.05 5.94
CA ARG A 375 -18.08 12.43 6.27
C ARG A 375 -18.00 12.63 7.78
N ARG A 376 -17.14 13.55 8.20
CA ARG A 376 -16.93 13.91 9.60
C ARG A 376 -16.90 15.43 9.74
N VAL A 377 -17.52 15.91 10.80
CA VAL A 377 -17.51 17.32 11.18
C VAL A 377 -16.34 17.56 12.13
N ARG A 378 -15.45 18.51 11.80
CA ARG A 378 -14.44 19.04 12.72
C ARG A 378 -15.00 20.29 13.38
N SER A 379 -14.99 20.29 14.70
CA SER A 379 -15.26 21.48 15.50
C SER A 379 -14.02 22.39 15.57
N VAL A 380 -14.20 23.61 16.08
CA VAL A 380 -13.11 24.57 16.27
C VAL A 380 -11.96 24.01 17.10
N GLY A 381 -12.24 23.22 18.14
CA GLY A 381 -11.22 22.66 19.03
C GLY A 381 -10.24 21.76 18.27
N GLU A 382 -10.76 20.84 17.46
CA GLU A 382 -9.92 19.93 16.67
C GLU A 382 -9.14 20.67 15.56
N LEU A 383 -9.79 21.63 14.90
CA LEU A 383 -9.13 22.44 13.87
C LEU A 383 -7.96 23.21 14.47
N MET A 384 -8.18 23.83 15.64
CA MET A 384 -7.16 24.58 16.36
C MET A 384 -6.06 23.67 16.91
N GLU A 385 -6.40 22.52 17.49
CA GLU A 385 -5.42 21.53 17.97
C GLU A 385 -4.43 21.14 16.87
N ASN A 386 -4.93 20.86 15.66
CA ASN A 386 -4.09 20.53 14.52
C ASN A 386 -3.16 21.68 14.12
N GLN A 387 -3.65 22.92 14.09
CA GLN A 387 -2.81 24.09 13.77
C GLN A 387 -1.76 24.36 14.85
N TYR A 388 -2.15 24.24 16.12
CA TYR A 388 -1.23 24.41 17.25
C TYR A 388 -0.12 23.36 17.20
N ARG A 389 -0.47 22.10 16.92
CA ARG A 389 0.50 21.01 16.75
C ARG A 389 1.51 21.28 15.63
N VAL A 390 1.08 21.84 14.50
CA VAL A 390 2.01 22.25 13.42
C VAL A 390 3.00 23.30 13.93
N GLY A 391 2.53 24.23 14.75
CA GLY A 391 3.39 25.18 15.47
C GLY A 391 4.39 24.51 16.41
N LEU A 392 3.93 23.55 17.22
CA LEU A 392 4.78 22.75 18.12
C LEU A 392 5.87 21.98 17.37
N LEU A 393 5.54 21.31 16.26
CA LEU A 393 6.51 20.57 15.46
C LEU A 393 7.61 21.47 14.87
N ARG A 394 7.27 22.70 14.48
CA ARG A 394 8.25 23.69 14.02
C ARG A 394 9.19 24.12 15.15
N MET A 395 8.65 24.30 16.35
CA MET A 395 9.46 24.63 17.54
C MET A 395 10.35 23.46 17.96
N GLU A 396 9.83 22.23 17.98
CA GLU A 396 10.57 21.03 18.33
C GLU A 396 11.84 20.89 17.49
N ARG A 397 11.74 21.07 16.16
CA ARG A 397 12.89 21.02 15.26
C ARG A 397 13.96 22.05 15.66
N ALA A 398 13.55 23.28 15.91
CA ALA A 398 14.46 24.35 16.33
C ALA A 398 15.09 24.08 17.71
N ILE A 399 14.32 23.50 18.64
CA ILE A 399 14.81 23.12 19.97
C ILE A 399 15.84 21.99 19.85
N ARG A 400 15.57 20.93 19.09
CA ARG A 400 16.52 19.82 18.89
C ARG A 400 17.85 20.31 18.30
N GLU A 401 17.80 21.20 17.32
CA GLU A 401 18.99 21.82 16.70
C GLU A 401 19.80 22.68 17.69
N ARG A 402 19.13 23.50 18.50
CA ARG A 402 19.77 24.29 19.57
C ARG A 402 20.36 23.43 20.68
N MET A 403 19.64 22.41 21.14
CA MET A 403 20.15 21.51 22.18
C MET A 403 21.38 20.71 21.76
N SER A 404 21.57 20.50 20.45
CA SER A 404 22.73 19.79 19.91
C SER A 404 23.98 20.67 19.82
N SER A 405 23.83 21.99 19.87
CA SER A 405 24.89 22.96 19.61
C SER A 405 25.32 23.75 20.85
N ILE A 406 24.49 23.81 21.89
CA ILE A 406 24.71 24.65 23.06
C ILE A 406 25.06 23.79 24.29
N ASP A 407 25.94 24.30 25.15
CA ASP A 407 26.26 23.70 26.44
C ASP A 407 25.07 23.75 27.41
N ILE A 408 24.54 22.57 27.75
CA ILE A 408 23.33 22.37 28.56
C ILE A 408 23.48 22.96 29.96
N ASP A 409 24.71 23.03 30.49
CA ASP A 409 24.96 23.49 31.87
C ASP A 409 24.60 24.97 32.08
N THR A 410 24.59 25.78 31.01
CA THR A 410 24.35 27.24 31.11
C THR A 410 22.99 27.68 30.57
N VAL A 411 22.31 26.81 29.82
CA VAL A 411 21.05 27.12 29.14
C VAL A 411 19.86 26.96 30.08
N MET A 412 18.89 27.87 29.99
CA MET A 412 17.58 27.75 30.64
C MET A 412 16.50 27.40 29.61
N PRO A 413 15.36 26.78 30.01
CA PRO A 413 14.31 26.37 29.07
C PRO A 413 13.81 27.50 28.14
N HIS A 414 13.69 28.73 28.63
CA HIS A 414 13.26 29.87 27.82
C HIS A 414 14.25 30.25 26.70
N ASP A 415 15.53 29.92 26.81
CA ASP A 415 16.53 30.18 25.78
C ASP A 415 16.36 29.24 24.57
N LEU A 416 15.81 28.05 24.80
CA LEU A 416 15.57 27.04 23.78
C LEU A 416 14.22 27.25 23.09
N ILE A 417 13.22 27.70 23.84
CA ILE A 417 11.84 27.78 23.39
C ILE A 417 11.57 29.14 22.76
N ASN A 418 11.29 29.15 21.45
CA ASN A 418 10.77 30.31 20.76
C ASN A 418 9.29 30.11 20.44
N ALA A 419 8.39 30.77 21.17
CA ALA A 419 6.94 30.64 21.00
C ALA A 419 6.38 31.19 19.68
N LYS A 420 7.17 31.97 18.91
CA LYS A 420 6.69 32.64 17.68
C LYS A 420 6.03 31.69 16.68
N PRO A 421 6.55 30.50 16.36
CA PRO A 421 5.93 29.59 15.39
C PRO A 421 4.55 29.07 15.84
N ALA A 422 4.38 28.75 17.13
CA ALA A 422 3.08 28.33 17.65
C ALA A 422 2.08 29.49 17.72
N ALA A 423 2.49 30.63 18.26
CA ALA A 423 1.65 31.82 18.32
C ALA A 423 1.26 32.31 16.91
N ALA A 424 2.15 32.19 15.92
CA ALA A 424 1.86 32.51 14.53
C ALA A 424 0.80 31.56 13.93
N ALA A 425 0.90 30.25 14.19
CA ALA A 425 -0.10 29.29 13.72
C ALA A 425 -1.50 29.58 14.28
N VAL A 426 -1.59 29.99 15.55
CA VAL A 426 -2.85 30.42 16.18
C VAL A 426 -3.39 31.69 15.52
N ARG A 427 -2.55 32.72 15.37
CA ARG A 427 -2.95 33.98 14.74
C ARG A 427 -3.37 33.80 13.28
N GLU A 428 -2.68 32.95 12.52
CA GLU A 428 -3.03 32.63 11.15
C GLU A 428 -4.38 31.92 11.07
N PHE A 429 -4.63 30.93 11.94
CA PHE A 429 -5.91 30.23 11.99
C PHE A 429 -7.10 31.17 12.26
N PHE A 430 -7.01 32.05 13.25
CA PHE A 430 -8.09 32.99 13.59
C PHE A 430 -8.15 34.22 12.68
N GLY A 431 -7.04 34.58 12.04
CA GLY A 431 -6.91 35.79 11.23
C GLY A 431 -7.25 35.58 9.76
N SER A 432 -6.69 34.55 9.13
CA SER A 432 -6.71 34.37 7.67
C SER A 432 -7.37 33.07 7.20
N SER A 433 -7.74 32.15 8.11
CA SER A 433 -8.44 30.92 7.72
C SER A 433 -9.79 31.23 7.07
N GLN A 434 -10.11 30.49 6.00
CA GLN A 434 -11.43 30.51 5.37
C GLN A 434 -12.56 30.06 6.32
N LEU A 435 -12.20 29.31 7.36
CA LEU A 435 -13.15 28.85 8.38
C LEU A 435 -13.42 29.93 9.43
N SER A 436 -12.55 30.94 9.56
CA SER A 436 -12.72 32.06 10.48
C SER A 436 -13.40 33.22 9.75
N GLN A 437 -14.71 33.31 9.89
CA GLN A 437 -15.54 34.29 9.17
C GLN A 437 -16.01 35.39 10.12
N PHE A 438 -16.31 36.56 9.55
CA PHE A 438 -17.02 37.60 10.30
C PHE A 438 -18.41 37.08 10.67
N MET A 439 -18.83 37.33 11.92
CA MET A 439 -20.18 37.00 12.31
C MET A 439 -21.15 37.88 11.52
N ASP A 440 -22.14 37.26 10.87
CA ASP A 440 -23.27 38.01 10.33
C ASP A 440 -24.17 38.42 11.51
N GLN A 441 -24.14 39.72 11.83
CA GLN A 441 -24.87 40.31 12.96
C GLN A 441 -26.16 41.00 12.51
N THR A 442 -26.64 40.73 11.28
CA THR A 442 -27.81 41.43 10.73
C THR A 442 -29.08 41.18 11.55
N ASN A 443 -29.24 40.00 12.15
CA ASN A 443 -30.40 39.62 12.96
C ASN A 443 -30.00 38.92 14.26
#